data_AF-A0A8T4RDM9-F1
#
_entry.id   AF-A0A8T4RDM9-F1
#
_cell.length_a   1.000
_cell.length_b   1.000
_cell.length_c   1.000
_cell.angle_alpha   90.00
_cell.angle_beta   90.00
_cell.angle_gamma   90.00
#
_symmetry.space_group_name_H-M   'P 1'
#
loop_
_entity.id
_entity.type
_entity.pdbx_description
1 polymer ?
#
loop_
_entity_poly.entity_id
_entity_poly.type
_entity_poly.pdbx_seq_one_letter_code
_entity_poly.pdbx_strand_id
1 'polypeptide(L)'
;ADDDDDADVQTQVVTAPAQPQVQEQRRNSGGGGGGFACVRKWECGPWGQCIDAQQTRTCTDIRACNDTITIRNRDYPVFIIDRQGMPETEQSCKGGITSTLATQQKPAAPILPPVQKATLPPLEAKPLSLWKSLPLWYKIIIPLVIIILLALLVLLLFWHRKKKVKTNINELKDWIIKSKKAGASEDDIRKNLKNTQWTSEEIKQVLTETKS
;
A
#
# COMPACT_ATOMS: atom_id res chain seq x y z
N ALA A 1 -42.08 -8.04 -68.58
CA ALA A 1 -40.78 -8.67 -68.85
C ALA A 1 -39.79 -7.71 -68.27
N ASP A 2 -39.67 -7.90 -66.97
CA ASP A 2 -38.96 -7.08 -66.01
C ASP A 2 -37.51 -7.57 -66.02
N ASP A 3 -36.56 -6.66 -66.21
CA ASP A 3 -35.14 -6.94 -66.02
C ASP A 3 -34.59 -5.87 -65.07
N ASP A 4 -34.34 -6.35 -63.85
CA ASP A 4 -33.61 -5.72 -62.75
C ASP A 4 -32.10 -5.65 -63.07
N ASP A 5 -31.44 -4.53 -62.80
CA ASP A 5 -29.98 -4.46 -62.69
C ASP A 5 -29.59 -3.81 -61.35
N ASP A 6 -29.14 -4.68 -60.45
CA ASP A 6 -28.64 -4.43 -59.10
C ASP A 6 -27.36 -3.57 -59.09
N ALA A 7 -27.38 -2.52 -58.26
CA ALA A 7 -26.20 -1.71 -57.95
C ALA A 7 -25.44 -2.31 -56.76
N ASP A 8 -24.21 -2.75 -57.03
CA ASP A 8 -23.25 -3.35 -56.10
C ASP A 8 -22.80 -2.35 -55.02
N VAL A 9 -23.20 -2.60 -53.76
CA VAL A 9 -22.78 -1.85 -52.57
C VAL A 9 -21.59 -2.57 -51.93
N GLN A 10 -20.38 -2.10 -52.23
CA GLN A 10 -19.16 -2.57 -51.56
C GLN A 10 -19.10 -2.06 -50.11
N THR A 11 -19.37 -2.96 -49.17
CA THR A 11 -19.20 -2.71 -47.73
C THR A 11 -17.75 -2.98 -47.35
N GLN A 12 -16.95 -1.92 -47.15
CA GLN A 12 -15.59 -2.05 -46.62
C GLN A 12 -15.63 -2.33 -45.12
N VAL A 13 -15.27 -3.56 -44.75
CA VAL A 13 -15.07 -3.98 -43.36
C VAL A 13 -13.74 -3.38 -42.87
N VAL A 14 -13.83 -2.31 -42.08
CA VAL A 14 -12.67 -1.73 -41.39
C VAL A 14 -12.28 -2.66 -40.24
N THR A 15 -11.29 -3.50 -40.49
CA THR A 15 -10.67 -4.36 -39.48
C THR A 15 -9.97 -3.49 -38.43
N ALA A 16 -10.44 -3.56 -37.19
CA ALA A 16 -9.85 -2.87 -36.05
C ALA A 16 -8.39 -3.29 -35.83
N PRO A 17 -7.48 -2.37 -35.48
CA PRO A 17 -6.08 -2.68 -35.24
C PRO A 17 -5.93 -3.63 -34.04
N ALA A 18 -5.20 -4.71 -34.27
CA ALA A 18 -4.89 -5.71 -33.25
C ALA A 18 -4.18 -5.06 -32.05
N GLN A 19 -4.77 -5.22 -30.87
CA GLN A 19 -4.16 -4.77 -29.62
C GLN A 19 -2.86 -5.54 -29.36
N PRO A 20 -1.78 -4.87 -28.90
CA PRO A 20 -0.55 -5.56 -28.54
C PRO A 20 -0.81 -6.53 -27.39
N GLN A 21 -0.59 -7.82 -27.67
CA GLN A 21 -0.59 -8.87 -26.67
C GLN A 21 0.56 -8.60 -25.69
N VAL A 22 0.23 -8.06 -24.51
CA VAL A 22 1.17 -7.93 -23.40
C VAL A 22 1.56 -9.34 -22.97
N GLN A 23 2.74 -9.79 -23.39
CA GLN A 23 3.29 -11.07 -22.99
C GLN A 23 3.49 -11.07 -21.47
N GLU A 24 2.65 -11.82 -20.78
CA GLU A 24 2.75 -12.07 -19.35
C GLU A 24 4.00 -12.94 -19.08
N GLN A 25 5.14 -12.26 -18.89
CA GLN A 25 6.38 -12.89 -18.47
C GLN A 25 6.17 -13.54 -17.09
N ARG A 26 5.91 -14.85 -17.10
CA ARG A 26 5.99 -15.72 -15.93
C ARG A 26 7.42 -15.72 -15.40
N ARG A 27 7.77 -14.73 -14.57
CA ARG A 27 8.98 -14.78 -13.76
C ARG A 27 8.71 -15.74 -12.60
N ASN A 28 9.34 -16.91 -12.67
CA ASN A 28 9.59 -17.78 -11.52
C ASN A 28 10.40 -16.98 -10.50
N SER A 29 9.70 -16.27 -9.61
CA SER A 29 10.30 -15.40 -8.60
C SER A 29 10.37 -16.15 -7.27
N GLY A 30 11.37 -17.02 -7.17
CA GLY A 30 11.84 -17.55 -5.90
C GLY A 30 12.69 -16.48 -5.19
N GLY A 31 12.23 -16.01 -4.03
CA GLY A 31 12.98 -15.08 -3.19
C GLY A 31 12.05 -14.18 -2.37
N GLY A 32 11.79 -14.59 -1.13
CA GLY A 32 10.91 -13.92 -0.17
C GLY A 32 11.45 -12.58 0.35
N GLY A 33 11.55 -11.59 -0.53
CA GLY A 33 11.65 -10.19 -0.14
C GLY A 33 10.25 -9.61 -0.03
N GLY A 34 9.76 -9.37 1.19
CA GLY A 34 8.46 -8.74 1.44
C GLY A 34 8.45 -7.26 1.01
N GLY A 35 8.45 -7.01 -0.29
CA GLY A 35 8.21 -5.68 -0.85
C GLY A 35 6.74 -5.31 -0.70
N PHE A 36 6.47 -4.04 -0.41
CA PHE A 36 5.11 -3.50 -0.46
C PHE A 36 4.74 -3.30 -1.92
N ALA A 37 3.62 -3.84 -2.35
CA ALA A 37 3.07 -3.63 -3.69
C ALA A 37 1.69 -2.99 -3.58
N CYS A 38 1.44 -1.96 -4.40
CA CYS A 38 0.14 -1.33 -4.52
C CYS A 38 -0.31 -1.41 -5.98
N VAL A 39 -1.47 -2.02 -6.21
CA VAL A 39 -2.08 -2.11 -7.53
C VAL A 39 -3.05 -0.93 -7.66
N ARG A 40 -2.76 0.02 -8.55
CA ARG A 40 -3.63 1.18 -8.78
C ARG A 40 -4.97 0.73 -9.32
N LYS A 41 -6.01 1.45 -8.95
CA LYS A 41 -7.33 1.29 -9.53
C LYS A 41 -7.82 2.66 -9.97
N TRP A 42 -7.81 2.89 -11.28
CA TRP A 42 -8.26 4.15 -11.84
C TRP A 42 -9.78 4.16 -11.96
N GLU A 43 -10.39 5.25 -11.49
CA GLU A 43 -11.77 5.60 -11.78
C GLU A 43 -11.77 6.95 -12.49
N CYS A 44 -12.43 7.03 -13.64
CA CYS A 44 -12.48 8.24 -14.44
C CYS A 44 -13.88 8.82 -14.42
N GLY A 45 -13.95 10.15 -14.33
CA GLY A 45 -15.19 10.89 -14.51
C GLY A 45 -15.73 10.83 -15.95
N PRO A 46 -16.90 11.43 -16.19
CA PRO A 46 -17.41 11.61 -17.54
C PRO A 46 -16.45 12.47 -18.38
N TRP A 47 -16.52 12.33 -19.70
CA TRP A 47 -15.83 13.23 -20.61
C TRP A 47 -16.40 14.65 -20.50
N GLY A 48 -15.50 15.64 -20.54
CA GLY A 48 -15.83 17.05 -20.57
C GLY A 48 -16.46 17.49 -21.89
N GLN A 49 -16.73 18.79 -22.01
CA GLN A 49 -17.21 19.35 -23.26
C GLN A 49 -16.18 19.18 -24.37
N CYS A 50 -16.68 19.00 -25.59
CA CYS A 50 -15.85 18.99 -26.78
C CYS A 50 -15.42 20.43 -27.12
N ILE A 51 -14.13 20.71 -27.05
CA ILE A 51 -13.52 21.98 -27.44
C ILE A 51 -12.46 21.65 -28.48
N ASP A 52 -12.51 22.30 -29.64
CA ASP A 52 -11.56 22.08 -30.75
C ASP A 52 -11.41 20.60 -31.14
N ALA A 53 -12.54 19.88 -31.21
CA ALA A 53 -12.61 18.44 -31.51
C ALA A 53 -11.90 17.51 -30.50
N GLN A 54 -11.51 18.03 -29.34
CA GLN A 54 -10.97 17.26 -28.22
C GLN A 54 -11.84 17.39 -26.98
N GLN A 55 -11.87 16.33 -26.18
CA GLN A 55 -12.50 16.31 -24.87
C GLN A 55 -11.53 15.69 -23.87
N THR A 56 -11.55 16.20 -22.65
CA THR A 56 -10.70 15.73 -21.54
C THR A 56 -11.56 15.08 -20.47
N ARG A 57 -10.97 14.14 -19.71
CA ARG A 57 -11.58 13.61 -18.48
C ARG A 57 -10.54 13.49 -17.38
N THR A 58 -11.00 13.52 -16.15
CA THR A 58 -10.15 13.30 -14.98
C THR A 58 -10.23 11.84 -14.55
N CYS A 59 -9.07 11.21 -14.38
CA CYS A 59 -8.93 9.88 -13.78
C CYS A 59 -8.23 9.99 -12.43
N THR A 60 -8.73 9.28 -11.43
CA THR A 60 -8.17 9.28 -10.07
C THR A 60 -7.93 7.85 -9.62
N ASP A 61 -6.79 7.61 -8.97
CA ASP A 61 -6.51 6.32 -8.35
C ASP A 61 -7.30 6.22 -7.03
N ILE A 62 -8.37 5.42 -7.04
CA ILE A 62 -9.26 5.28 -5.88
C ILE A 62 -8.64 4.46 -4.75
N ARG A 63 -7.51 3.80 -5.00
CA ARG A 63 -6.73 3.12 -3.96
C ARG A 63 -5.70 4.01 -3.30
N ALA A 64 -5.53 5.24 -3.81
CA ALA A 64 -4.56 6.20 -3.31
C ALA A 64 -3.17 5.57 -3.12
N CYS A 65 -2.69 4.85 -4.15
CA CYS A 65 -1.39 4.22 -4.09
C CYS A 65 -0.29 5.29 -4.03
N ASN A 66 0.40 5.36 -2.90
CA ASN A 66 1.60 6.17 -2.73
C ASN A 66 2.84 5.39 -3.17
N ASP A 67 3.85 6.13 -3.63
CA ASP A 67 5.17 5.62 -3.99
C ASP A 67 5.99 5.14 -2.77
N THR A 68 5.61 5.60 -1.58
CA THR A 68 6.31 5.36 -0.32
C THR A 68 5.32 5.01 0.79
N ILE A 69 5.76 4.13 1.70
CA ILE A 69 5.06 3.85 2.95
C ILE A 69 6.01 4.03 4.12
N THR A 70 5.58 4.82 5.12
CA THR A 70 6.36 5.05 6.33
C THR A 70 5.98 4.03 7.39
N ILE A 71 6.93 3.16 7.78
CA ILE A 71 6.76 2.19 8.86
C ILE A 71 7.86 2.41 9.89
N ARG A 72 7.45 2.71 11.13
CA ARG A 72 8.38 2.99 12.24
C ARG A 72 9.39 4.09 11.88
N ASN A 73 8.89 5.19 11.30
CA ASN A 73 9.70 6.35 10.93
C ASN A 73 10.82 6.06 9.91
N ARG A 74 10.61 5.04 9.06
CA ARG A 74 11.44 4.76 7.89
C ARG A 74 10.54 4.60 6.68
N ASP A 75 10.96 5.17 5.56
CA ASP A 75 10.24 5.11 4.30
C ASP A 75 10.70 3.90 3.49
N TYR A 76 9.74 3.14 2.99
CA TYR A 76 9.97 1.97 2.16
C TYR A 76 9.36 2.23 0.78
N PRO A 77 10.08 1.91 -0.31
CA PRO A 77 9.53 2.05 -1.65
C PRO A 77 8.38 1.05 -1.83
N VAL A 78 7.30 1.52 -2.45
CA VAL A 78 6.15 0.71 -2.84
C VAL A 78 6.21 0.46 -4.33
N PHE A 79 6.14 -0.81 -4.73
CA PHE A 79 6.03 -1.19 -6.13
C PHE A 79 4.62 -0.90 -6.62
N ILE A 80 4.48 0.13 -7.45
CA ILE A 80 3.21 0.49 -8.08
C ILE A 80 2.99 -0.37 -9.31
N ILE A 81 1.86 -1.09 -9.34
CA ILE A 81 1.48 -1.97 -10.43
C ILE A 81 0.26 -1.37 -11.13
N ASP A 82 0.46 -0.89 -12.36
CA ASP A 82 -0.60 -0.42 -13.26
C ASP A 82 -0.94 -1.53 -14.27
N ARG A 83 -1.80 -2.50 -13.88
CA ARG A 83 -2.13 -3.66 -14.74
C ARG A 83 -2.81 -3.27 -16.06
N GLN A 84 -3.61 -2.21 -16.03
CA GLN A 84 -4.42 -1.76 -17.18
C GLN A 84 -3.91 -0.44 -17.76
N GLY A 85 -2.83 0.12 -17.20
CA GLY A 85 -2.41 1.49 -17.45
C GLY A 85 -3.40 2.52 -16.88
N MET A 86 -2.94 3.77 -16.79
CA MET A 86 -3.85 4.90 -16.58
C MET A 86 -4.70 5.06 -17.85
N PRO A 87 -6.04 5.12 -17.75
CA PRO A 87 -6.90 5.31 -18.92
C PRO A 87 -6.61 6.66 -19.60
N GLU A 88 -6.87 6.74 -20.92
CA GLU A 88 -6.66 7.97 -21.69
C GLU A 88 -7.46 9.14 -21.11
N THR A 89 -6.81 10.28 -20.92
CA THR A 89 -7.41 11.50 -20.36
C THR A 89 -7.83 12.50 -21.42
N GLU A 90 -7.47 12.26 -22.67
CA GLU A 90 -7.82 13.07 -23.85
C GLU A 90 -8.37 12.13 -24.91
N GLN A 91 -9.41 12.53 -25.64
CA GLN A 91 -9.83 11.79 -26.83
C GLN A 91 -10.47 12.73 -27.83
N SER A 92 -10.52 12.33 -29.09
CA SER A 92 -11.31 13.04 -30.08
C SER A 92 -12.82 12.88 -29.83
N CYS A 93 -13.59 13.89 -30.17
CA CYS A 93 -15.03 13.87 -29.98
C CYS A 93 -15.72 12.90 -30.94
N LYS A 94 -16.55 11.99 -30.42
CA LYS A 94 -17.25 10.95 -31.20
C LYS A 94 -18.52 11.43 -31.94
N GLY A 95 -18.79 12.73 -31.96
CA GLY A 95 -19.93 13.31 -32.67
C GLY A 95 -19.45 14.36 -33.66
N GLY A 96 -19.69 14.15 -34.95
CA GLY A 96 -19.49 15.18 -35.95
C GLY A 96 -20.31 16.40 -35.58
N ILE A 97 -19.63 17.56 -35.53
CA ILE A 97 -20.14 18.93 -35.70
C ILE A 97 -21.66 19.02 -35.89
N THR A 98 -22.43 18.76 -34.85
CA THR A 98 -23.77 19.33 -34.76
C THR A 98 -23.54 20.61 -33.99
N SER A 99 -22.99 21.58 -34.72
CA SER A 99 -22.92 22.97 -34.32
C SER A 99 -24.36 23.45 -34.21
N THR A 100 -25.03 23.12 -33.10
CA THR A 100 -26.12 23.94 -32.60
C THR A 100 -25.46 25.26 -32.27
N LEU A 101 -25.56 26.16 -33.26
CA LEU A 101 -25.29 27.58 -33.18
C LEU A 101 -25.89 28.10 -31.87
N ALA A 102 -25.08 28.07 -30.81
CA ALA A 102 -25.41 28.69 -29.56
C ALA A 102 -25.53 30.16 -29.90
N THR A 103 -26.77 30.67 -29.87
CA THR A 103 -27.05 32.09 -29.85
C THR A 103 -26.11 32.68 -28.82
N GLN A 104 -25.10 33.39 -29.33
CA GLN A 104 -24.12 34.10 -28.52
C GLN A 104 -24.88 35.26 -27.88
N GLN A 105 -25.62 34.95 -26.82
CA GLN A 105 -26.12 35.95 -25.90
C GLN A 105 -24.89 36.45 -25.18
N LYS A 106 -24.30 37.50 -25.77
CA LYS A 106 -23.44 38.47 -25.12
C LYS A 106 -23.97 38.62 -23.69
N PRO A 107 -23.29 38.08 -22.67
CA PRO A 107 -23.66 38.39 -21.31
C PRO A 107 -23.48 39.90 -21.21
N ALA A 108 -24.59 40.62 -21.07
CA ALA A 108 -24.53 41.94 -20.45
C ALA A 108 -23.73 41.71 -19.17
N ALA A 109 -22.57 42.36 -19.08
CA ALA A 109 -21.67 42.22 -17.97
C ALA A 109 -22.50 42.23 -16.69
N PRO A 110 -22.50 41.14 -15.89
CA PRO A 110 -22.98 41.24 -14.54
C PRO A 110 -22.15 42.38 -13.95
N ILE A 111 -22.83 43.44 -13.53
CA ILE A 111 -22.26 44.42 -12.63
C ILE A 111 -21.91 43.58 -11.40
N LEU A 112 -20.68 43.06 -11.38
CA LEU A 112 -20.15 42.36 -10.23
C LEU A 112 -20.24 43.39 -9.11
N PRO A 113 -21.03 43.14 -8.04
CA PRO A 113 -20.84 43.92 -6.84
C PRO A 113 -19.35 43.83 -6.49
N PRO A 114 -18.74 44.91 -5.97
CA PRO A 114 -17.33 44.91 -5.62
C PRO A 114 -17.07 43.62 -4.83
N VAL A 115 -16.13 42.82 -5.33
CA VAL A 115 -15.68 41.59 -4.69
C VAL A 115 -15.25 41.99 -3.28
N GLN A 116 -16.17 41.83 -2.33
CA GLN A 116 -15.87 41.89 -0.93
C GLN A 116 -15.00 40.66 -0.72
N LYS A 117 -13.69 40.91 -0.68
CA LYS A 117 -12.69 39.98 -0.19
C LYS A 117 -13.24 39.51 1.13
N ALA A 118 -13.81 38.31 1.15
CA ALA A 118 -14.21 37.65 2.38
C ALA A 118 -12.90 37.36 3.10
N THR A 119 -12.46 38.35 3.88
CA THR A 119 -11.53 38.14 4.97
C THR A 119 -12.24 37.17 5.88
N LEU A 120 -12.04 35.88 5.62
CA LEU A 120 -12.32 34.84 6.60
C LEU A 120 -11.71 35.38 7.89
N PRO A 121 -12.52 35.59 8.96
CA PRO A 121 -11.95 35.95 10.24
C PRO A 121 -10.86 34.93 10.51
N PRO A 122 -9.65 35.36 10.90
CA PRO A 122 -8.62 34.43 11.34
C PRO A 122 -9.31 33.42 12.24
N LEU A 123 -9.24 32.14 11.87
CA LEU A 123 -9.66 31.05 12.74
C LEU A 123 -8.70 31.13 13.92
N GLU A 124 -9.06 32.00 14.86
CA GLU A 124 -8.40 32.22 16.12
C GLU A 124 -8.68 30.94 16.88
N ALA A 125 -7.80 29.97 16.69
CA ALA A 125 -7.75 28.75 17.46
C ALA A 125 -7.55 29.19 18.91
N LYS A 126 -8.67 29.41 19.62
CA LYS A 126 -8.66 29.64 21.06
C LYS A 126 -7.83 28.49 21.63
N PRO A 127 -6.63 28.77 22.18
CA PRO A 127 -5.81 27.72 22.72
C PRO A 127 -6.65 27.07 23.78
N LEU A 128 -6.90 25.77 23.59
CA LEU A 128 -7.73 24.96 24.45
C LEU A 128 -7.21 25.13 25.88
N SER A 129 -7.84 26.02 26.65
CA SER A 129 -7.34 26.55 27.93
C SER A 129 -7.61 25.56 29.08
N LEU A 130 -7.65 24.28 28.73
CA LEU A 130 -7.95 23.11 29.55
C LEU A 130 -6.92 22.88 30.67
N TRP A 131 -5.84 23.65 30.72
CA TRP A 131 -4.74 23.48 31.66
C TRP A 131 -4.80 24.40 32.89
N LYS A 132 -5.72 25.38 32.94
CA LYS A 132 -5.73 26.37 34.03
C LYS A 132 -6.55 25.99 35.27
N SER A 133 -7.43 24.98 35.20
CA SER A 133 -8.30 24.60 36.33
C SER A 133 -7.96 23.27 37.00
N LEU A 134 -6.85 22.61 36.61
CA LEU A 134 -6.49 21.33 37.20
C LEU A 134 -5.98 21.52 38.66
N PRO A 135 -6.62 20.87 39.64
CA PRO A 135 -6.37 21.11 41.06
C PRO A 135 -5.00 20.60 41.49
N LEU A 136 -4.21 21.43 42.19
CA LEU A 136 -2.78 21.24 42.55
C LEU A 136 -2.32 19.79 42.84
N TRP A 137 -3.15 18.96 43.48
CA TRP A 137 -2.85 17.54 43.73
C TRP A 137 -2.51 16.76 42.45
N TYR A 138 -3.10 17.10 41.29
CA TYR A 138 -2.83 16.43 40.02
C TYR A 138 -1.36 16.55 39.57
N LYS A 139 -0.67 17.64 39.95
CA LYS A 139 0.75 17.84 39.63
C LYS A 139 1.67 16.88 40.37
N ILE A 140 1.21 16.33 41.50
CA ILE A 140 1.96 15.35 42.30
C ILE A 140 1.55 13.93 41.91
N ILE A 141 0.26 13.70 41.62
CA ILE A 141 -0.22 12.37 41.26
C ILE A 141 0.26 11.92 39.88
N ILE A 142 0.25 12.79 38.87
CA ILE A 142 0.70 12.45 37.51
C ILE A 142 2.13 11.90 37.47
N PRO A 143 3.17 12.56 38.03
CA PRO A 143 4.52 12.02 38.00
C PRO A 143 4.65 10.71 38.77
N LEU A 144 3.92 10.55 39.89
CA LEU A 144 3.94 9.33 40.68
C LEU A 144 3.35 8.13 39.92
N VAL A 145 2.25 8.35 39.19
CA VAL A 145 1.65 7.32 38.32
C VAL A 145 2.59 6.95 37.17
N ILE A 146 3.25 7.92 36.54
CA ILE A 146 4.21 7.68 35.45
C ILE A 146 5.39 6.82 35.95
N ILE A 147 5.94 7.14 37.13
CA ILE A 147 7.05 6.38 37.72
C ILE A 147 6.62 4.93 37.99
N ILE A 148 5.42 4.71 38.54
CA ILE A 148 4.88 3.35 38.78
C ILE A 148 4.72 2.58 37.46
N LEU A 149 4.19 3.23 36.41
CA LEU A 149 4.04 2.59 35.09
C LEU A 149 5.39 2.21 34.48
N LEU A 150 6.40 3.07 34.60
CA LEU A 150 7.76 2.77 34.12
C LEU A 150 8.40 1.61 34.91
N ALA A 151 8.23 1.58 36.24
CA ALA A 151 8.71 0.48 37.08
C ALA A 151 8.03 -0.85 36.70
N LEU A 152 6.71 -0.85 36.49
CA LEU A 152 5.97 -2.03 36.02
C LEU A 152 6.43 -2.48 34.64
N LEU A 153 6.68 -1.55 33.71
CA LEU A 153 7.18 -1.87 32.37
C LEU A 153 8.58 -2.50 32.43
N VAL A 154 9.49 -1.97 33.25
CA VAL A 154 10.81 -2.57 33.47
C VAL A 154 10.69 -3.97 34.08
N LEU A 155 9.79 -4.15 35.06
CA LEU A 155 9.55 -5.44 35.71
C LEU A 155 8.97 -6.47 34.71
N LEU A 156 8.04 -6.04 33.85
CA LEU A 156 7.51 -6.84 32.75
C LEU A 156 8.60 -7.22 31.74
N LEU A 157 9.45 -6.28 31.33
CA LEU A 157 10.58 -6.56 30.44
C LEU A 157 11.57 -7.54 31.08
N PHE A 158 11.83 -7.41 32.38
CA PHE A 158 12.68 -8.33 33.13
C PHE A 158 12.07 -9.73 33.19
N TRP A 159 10.76 -9.84 33.40
CA TRP A 159 10.03 -11.10 33.38
C TRP A 159 9.96 -11.71 31.98
N HIS A 160 9.78 -10.89 30.94
CA HIS A 160 9.79 -11.36 29.55
C HIS A 160 11.17 -11.81 29.09
N ARG A 161 12.24 -11.15 29.52
CA ARG A 161 13.62 -11.60 29.25
C ARG A 161 13.88 -12.98 29.85
N LYS A 162 13.36 -13.27 31.05
CA LYS A 162 13.49 -14.60 31.67
C LYS A 162 12.69 -15.71 30.97
N LYS A 163 11.62 -15.38 30.24
CA LYS A 163 10.72 -16.38 29.65
C LYS A 163 11.13 -16.88 28.25
N LYS A 164 12.13 -16.28 27.58
CA LYS A 164 12.50 -16.63 26.19
C LYS A 164 13.46 -17.83 26.01
N VAL A 165 13.83 -18.54 27.07
CA VAL A 165 14.85 -19.62 26.99
C VAL A 165 14.25 -21.00 26.68
N LYS A 166 12.93 -21.21 26.80
CA LYS A 166 12.34 -22.56 26.71
C LYS A 166 11.84 -22.98 25.32
N THR A 167 11.47 -22.05 24.44
CA THR A 167 10.84 -22.42 23.15
C THR A 167 11.84 -22.98 22.15
N ASN A 168 13.11 -22.60 22.23
CA ASN A 168 14.10 -23.02 21.24
C ASN A 168 14.65 -24.44 21.56
N ILE A 169 14.75 -24.83 22.83
CA ILE A 169 15.34 -26.13 23.22
C ILE A 169 14.57 -27.32 22.64
N ASN A 170 13.25 -27.21 22.51
CA ASN A 170 12.41 -28.26 21.90
C ASN A 170 12.73 -28.44 20.40
N GLU A 171 12.96 -27.35 19.67
CA GLU A 171 13.34 -27.41 18.24
C GLU A 171 14.73 -28.04 18.07
N LEU A 172 15.67 -27.71 18.96
CA LEU A 172 17.00 -28.33 18.99
C LEU A 172 16.89 -29.84 19.26
N LYS A 173 16.03 -30.23 20.21
CA LYS A 173 15.78 -31.63 20.55
C LYS A 173 15.19 -32.41 19.36
N ASP A 174 14.18 -31.86 18.70
CA ASP A 174 13.55 -32.47 17.53
C ASP A 174 14.55 -32.63 16.37
N TRP A 175 15.39 -31.61 16.13
CA TRP A 175 16.41 -31.67 15.09
C TRP A 175 17.51 -32.72 15.39
N ILE A 176 17.95 -32.83 16.65
CA ILE A 176 18.94 -33.84 17.07
C ILE A 176 18.35 -35.26 16.91
N ILE A 177 17.10 -35.48 17.34
CA ILE A 177 16.40 -36.77 17.18
C ILE A 177 16.29 -37.14 15.71
N LYS A 178 15.90 -36.18 14.86
CA LYS A 178 15.79 -36.38 13.40
C LYS A 178 17.14 -36.72 12.77
N SER A 179 18.20 -36.02 13.15
CA SER A 179 19.56 -36.25 12.65
C SER A 179 20.11 -37.62 13.09
N LYS A 180 19.87 -38.03 14.34
CA LYS A 180 20.22 -39.38 14.83
C LYS A 180 19.47 -40.48 14.09
N LYS A 181 18.16 -40.31 13.84
CA LYS A 181 17.36 -41.26 13.05
C LYS A 181 17.85 -41.39 11.60
N ALA A 182 18.47 -40.35 11.06
CA ALA A 182 19.10 -40.35 9.74
C ALA A 182 20.53 -40.94 9.74
N GLY A 183 21.05 -41.41 10.89
CA GLY A 183 22.37 -42.02 11.00
C GLY A 183 23.53 -41.06 11.18
N ALA A 184 23.28 -39.78 11.52
CA ALA A 184 24.36 -38.82 11.76
C ALA A 184 25.10 -39.11 13.08
N SER A 185 26.43 -38.99 13.07
CA SER A 185 27.26 -39.15 14.27
C SER A 185 27.11 -37.95 15.22
N GLU A 186 27.34 -38.16 16.52
CA GLU A 186 27.26 -37.07 17.50
C GLU A 186 28.30 -35.96 17.21
N ASP A 187 29.45 -36.32 16.66
CA ASP A 187 30.49 -35.36 16.26
C ASP A 187 30.06 -34.51 15.06
N ASP A 188 29.36 -35.09 14.08
CA ASP A 188 28.80 -34.36 12.93
C ASP A 188 27.70 -33.41 13.36
N ILE A 189 26.81 -33.86 14.26
CA ILE A 189 25.78 -33.05 14.88
C ILE A 189 26.43 -31.86 15.60
N ARG A 190 27.48 -32.10 16.39
CA ARG A 190 28.21 -31.05 17.12
C ARG A 190 28.90 -30.07 16.17
N LYS A 191 29.51 -30.56 15.09
CA LYS A 191 30.18 -29.74 14.07
C LYS A 191 29.19 -28.84 13.33
N ASN A 192 28.02 -29.36 12.97
CA ASN A 192 26.96 -28.58 12.33
C ASN A 192 26.38 -27.50 13.25
N LEU A 193 26.30 -27.80 14.55
CA LEU A 193 25.83 -26.84 15.55
C LEU A 193 26.87 -25.79 15.96
N LYS A 194 28.17 -25.98 15.69
CA LYS A 194 29.21 -24.96 16.00
C LYS A 194 29.00 -23.63 15.27
N ASN A 195 28.34 -23.65 14.11
CA ASN A 195 28.07 -22.44 13.31
C ASN A 195 26.71 -21.80 13.63
N THR A 196 26.00 -22.31 14.62
CA THR A 196 24.68 -21.81 15.04
C THR A 196 24.79 -20.95 16.30
N GLN A 197 23.71 -20.24 16.66
CA GLN A 197 23.66 -19.43 17.89
C GLN A 197 23.49 -20.27 19.18
N TRP A 198 23.61 -21.60 19.09
CA TRP A 198 23.47 -22.51 20.21
C TRP A 198 24.74 -22.54 21.07
N THR A 199 24.58 -22.44 22.38
CA THR A 199 25.73 -22.55 23.29
C THR A 199 26.15 -24.01 23.43
N SER A 200 27.45 -24.23 23.69
CA SER A 200 27.98 -25.59 23.85
C SER A 200 27.37 -26.37 25.01
N GLU A 201 26.89 -25.67 26.04
CA GLU A 201 26.25 -26.27 27.21
C GLU A 201 24.82 -26.72 26.91
N GLU A 202 24.05 -25.96 26.13
CA GLU A 202 22.71 -26.37 25.66
C GLU A 202 22.80 -27.64 24.79
N ILE A 203 23.79 -27.69 23.89
CA ILE A 203 24.00 -28.86 23.01
C ILE A 203 24.35 -30.09 23.85
N LYS A 204 25.22 -29.96 24.86
CA LYS A 204 25.55 -31.06 25.77
C LYS A 204 24.33 -31.54 26.54
N GLN A 205 23.55 -30.62 27.10
CA GLN A 205 22.36 -30.95 27.89
C GLN A 205 21.35 -31.77 27.07
N VAL A 206 21.05 -31.35 25.84
CA VAL A 206 20.10 -32.06 24.96
C VAL A 206 20.65 -33.40 24.48
N LEU A 207 21.95 -33.50 24.18
CA LEU A 207 22.59 -34.78 23.83
C LEU A 207 22.56 -35.78 24.99
N THR A 208 22.76 -35.33 26.23
CA THR A 208 22.64 -36.20 27.41
C THR A 208 21.20 -36.64 27.66
N GLU A 209 20.23 -35.74 27.49
CA GLU A 209 18.81 -36.05 27.68
C GLU A 209 18.26 -37.00 26.61
N THR A 210 18.77 -36.94 25.38
CA THR A 210 18.36 -37.82 24.26
C THR A 210 19.08 -39.17 24.23
N LYS A 211 20.08 -39.38 25.09
CA LYS A 211 20.77 -40.66 25.26
C LYS A 211 20.12 -41.56 26.31
N SER A 212 19.34 -40.95 27.22
CA SER A 212 18.52 -41.65 28.20
C SER A 212 17.23 -42.18 27.59
#